data_AF-A0A961IYB8-F1
#
_entry.id   AF-A0A961IYB8-F1
#
_cell.length_a   1.000
_cell.length_b   1.000
_cell.length_c   1.000
_cell.angle_alpha   90.00
_cell.angle_beta   90.00
_cell.angle_gamma   90.00
#
_symmetry.space_group_name_H-M   'P 1'
#
loop_
_entity.id
_entity.type
_entity.pdbx_description
1 polymer ?
#
loop_
_entity_poly.entity_id
_entity_poly.type
_entity_poly.pdbx_seq_one_letter_code
_entity_poly.pdbx_strand_id
1 'polypeptide(L)'
;MPTISYQLYTSRNWPLADTLDMLERVGFEAVEGFGPLFEDPAATRALLDAHEMTMPTAHFAFDLVAGDPAKVLDIARTLGVQTVIVPFLAPDARPNDKAGWEAFAARLAEAGKPIRDAGLGYGWHNHDFEFKPNADGSLGIEAIAAHPEVGFELDLGWIYVAGHNPADWIRKYADRLLAVHIKDRAAEGENADEDG
;
A
#
# COMPACT_ATOMS: atom_id res chain seq x y z
N MET A 1 -7.41 -17.14 10.68
CA MET A 1 -7.81 -15.74 10.92
C MET A 1 -6.90 -14.86 10.07
N PRO A 2 -7.37 -13.72 9.55
CA PRO A 2 -6.48 -12.80 8.83
C PRO A 2 -5.39 -12.28 9.78
N THR A 3 -4.18 -12.07 9.26
CA THR A 3 -3.11 -11.39 9.99
C THR A 3 -3.47 -9.92 10.13
N ILE A 4 -3.35 -9.36 11.34
CA ILE A 4 -3.54 -7.94 11.59
C ILE A 4 -2.17 -7.28 11.56
N SER A 5 -1.98 -6.37 10.61
CA SER A 5 -0.71 -5.66 10.39
C SER A 5 -0.87 -4.18 10.72
N TYR A 6 0.14 -3.58 11.37
CA TYR A 6 0.18 -2.14 11.62
C TYR A 6 1.03 -1.44 10.54
N GLN A 7 0.43 -0.51 9.80
CA GLN A 7 1.17 0.32 8.84
C GLN A 7 2.04 1.34 9.59
N LEU A 8 3.36 1.15 9.54
CA LEU A 8 4.33 1.94 10.30
C LEU A 8 4.37 3.42 9.91
N TYR A 9 3.83 3.80 8.75
CA TYR A 9 3.65 5.21 8.38
C TYR A 9 2.76 5.96 9.37
N THR A 10 1.84 5.28 10.06
CA THR A 10 0.98 5.88 11.10
C THR A 10 1.80 6.47 12.25
N SER A 11 2.97 5.91 12.57
CA SER A 11 3.88 6.41 13.61
C SER A 11 5.22 6.90 13.08
N ARG A 12 5.27 7.31 11.80
CA ARG A 12 6.48 7.80 11.10
C ARG A 12 7.29 8.89 11.81
N ASN A 13 6.64 9.65 12.70
CA ASN A 13 7.25 10.75 13.45
C ASN A 13 7.87 10.31 14.80
N TRP A 14 7.82 9.01 15.13
CA TRP A 14 8.39 8.43 16.34
C TRP A 14 9.50 7.45 16.01
N PRO A 15 10.44 7.18 16.95
CA PRO A 15 11.43 6.13 16.77
C PRO A 15 10.75 4.77 16.52
N LEU A 16 11.31 3.99 15.60
CA LEU A 16 10.76 2.67 15.27
C LEU A 16 10.72 1.76 16.51
N ALA A 17 11.78 1.71 17.31
CA ALA A 17 11.84 0.89 18.52
C ALA A 17 10.69 1.21 19.50
N ASP A 18 10.41 2.49 19.76
CA ASP A 18 9.31 2.91 20.63
C ASP A 18 7.94 2.51 20.06
N THR A 19 7.79 2.53 18.73
CA THR A 19 6.58 2.03 18.05
C THR A 19 6.44 0.52 18.24
N LEU A 20 7.50 -0.26 18.00
CA LEU A 20 7.45 -1.72 18.13
C LEU A 20 7.19 -2.14 19.58
N ASP A 21 7.80 -1.47 20.56
CA ASP A 21 7.49 -1.64 21.99
C ASP A 21 5.99 -1.45 22.30
N MET A 22 5.39 -0.42 21.70
CA MET A 22 3.97 -0.15 21.87
C MET A 22 3.12 -1.25 21.22
N LEU A 23 3.45 -1.63 19.99
CA LEU A 23 2.73 -2.65 19.21
C LEU A 23 2.78 -4.03 19.89
N GLU A 24 3.92 -4.41 20.47
CA GLU A 24 4.08 -5.65 21.23
C GLU A 24 3.14 -5.66 22.44
N ARG A 25 3.09 -4.55 23.20
CA ARG A 25 2.21 -4.42 24.39
C ARG A 25 0.73 -4.51 24.05
N VAL A 26 0.32 -4.05 22.87
CA VAL A 26 -1.08 -4.11 22.42
C VAL A 26 -1.40 -5.37 21.59
N GLY A 27 -0.40 -6.23 21.34
CA GLY A 27 -0.58 -7.56 20.75
C GLY A 27 -0.54 -7.62 19.22
N PHE A 28 0.12 -6.69 18.55
CA PHE A 28 0.43 -6.84 17.12
C PHE A 28 1.65 -7.75 16.92
N GLU A 29 1.57 -8.61 15.91
CA GLU A 29 2.64 -9.55 15.52
C GLU A 29 3.17 -9.25 14.10
N ALA A 30 2.52 -8.32 13.39
CA ALA A 30 2.86 -7.95 12.03
C ALA A 30 2.79 -6.44 11.81
N VAL A 31 3.67 -5.96 10.94
CA VAL A 31 3.76 -4.57 10.51
C VAL A 31 3.83 -4.47 9.00
N GLU A 32 3.46 -3.31 8.46
CA GLU A 32 3.69 -2.95 7.07
C GLU A 32 4.72 -1.82 6.99
N GLY A 33 5.81 -2.08 6.28
CA GLY A 33 6.92 -1.13 6.15
C GLY A 33 6.71 -0.09 5.05
N PHE A 34 7.50 0.98 5.09
CA PHE A 34 7.50 2.03 4.08
C PHE A 34 8.89 2.68 3.93
N GLY A 35 9.16 3.21 2.74
CA GLY A 35 10.25 4.14 2.40
C GLY A 35 11.52 4.12 3.29
N PRO A 36 11.69 5.07 4.23
CA PRO A 36 12.91 5.22 5.04
C PRO A 36 13.36 3.96 5.78
N LEU A 37 12.43 3.05 6.12
CA LEU A 37 12.76 1.79 6.80
C LEU A 37 13.62 0.85 5.93
N PHE A 38 13.74 1.14 4.63
CA PHE A 38 14.51 0.35 3.68
C PHE A 38 15.91 0.91 3.42
N GLU A 39 16.32 2.00 4.07
CA GLU A 39 17.67 2.56 3.95
C GLU A 39 18.73 1.61 4.55
N ASP A 40 18.41 0.98 5.69
CA ASP A 40 19.18 -0.11 6.29
C ASP A 40 18.25 -1.29 6.63
N PRO A 41 17.94 -2.16 5.64
CA PRO A 41 17.04 -3.29 5.85
C PRO A 41 17.55 -4.28 6.91
N ALA A 42 18.87 -4.38 7.12
CA ALA A 42 19.45 -5.26 8.12
C ALA A 42 19.19 -4.73 9.55
N ALA A 43 19.35 -3.43 9.77
CA ALA A 43 19.01 -2.81 11.04
C ALA A 43 17.50 -2.90 11.33
N THR A 44 16.66 -2.64 10.32
CA THR A 44 15.20 -2.79 10.43
C THR A 44 14.84 -4.25 10.76
N ARG A 45 15.44 -5.24 10.08
CA ARG A 45 15.23 -6.66 10.39
C ARG A 45 15.61 -7.00 11.83
N ALA A 46 16.75 -6.52 12.31
CA ALA A 46 17.20 -6.78 13.67
C ALA A 46 16.24 -6.21 14.72
N LEU A 47 15.64 -5.05 14.47
CA LEU A 47 14.60 -4.49 15.34
C LEU A 47 13.33 -5.34 15.32
N LEU A 48 12.85 -5.75 14.14
CA LEU A 48 11.70 -6.65 14.05
C LEU A 48 11.92 -7.96 14.80
N ASP A 49 13.10 -8.56 14.68
CA ASP A 49 13.47 -9.79 15.39
C ASP A 49 13.49 -9.62 16.90
N ALA A 50 13.96 -8.46 17.39
CA ALA A 50 14.00 -8.16 18.82
C ALA A 50 12.60 -8.04 19.45
N HIS A 51 11.59 -7.72 18.64
CA HIS A 51 10.18 -7.61 19.05
C HIS A 51 9.31 -8.79 18.58
N GLU A 52 9.93 -9.84 18.02
CA GLU A 52 9.22 -11.00 17.45
C GLU A 52 8.15 -10.63 16.39
N MET A 53 8.37 -9.52 15.65
CA MET A 53 7.44 -9.01 14.65
C MET A 53 7.81 -9.42 13.23
N THR A 54 6.79 -9.56 12.39
CA THR A 54 6.94 -9.88 10.96
C THR A 54 6.55 -8.68 10.08
N MET A 55 7.11 -8.61 8.87
CA MET A 55 6.72 -7.59 7.88
C MET A 55 6.21 -8.28 6.60
N PRO A 56 4.99 -8.86 6.59
CA PRO A 56 4.49 -9.63 5.44
C PRO A 56 4.16 -8.74 4.23
N THR A 57 3.83 -7.47 4.45
CA THR A 57 3.50 -6.49 3.42
C THR A 57 4.39 -5.27 3.56
N ALA A 58 4.62 -4.53 2.47
CA ALA A 58 5.36 -3.27 2.50
C ALA A 58 5.01 -2.37 1.31
N HIS A 59 5.02 -1.06 1.58
CA HIS A 59 4.77 0.02 0.64
C HIS A 59 6.06 0.47 -0.04
N PHE A 60 6.14 0.31 -1.36
CA PHE A 60 7.28 0.74 -2.18
C PHE A 60 6.84 1.81 -3.19
N ALA A 61 7.63 2.87 -3.32
CA ALA A 61 7.38 3.90 -4.32
C ALA A 61 7.41 3.31 -5.74
N PHE A 62 6.48 3.77 -6.58
CA PHE A 62 6.35 3.28 -7.97
C PHE A 62 7.67 3.38 -8.74
N ASP A 63 8.37 4.50 -8.63
CA ASP A 63 9.63 4.74 -9.33
C ASP A 63 10.75 3.76 -8.91
N LEU A 64 10.75 3.33 -7.65
CA LEU A 64 11.71 2.33 -7.18
C LEU A 64 11.38 0.94 -7.76
N VAL A 65 10.10 0.55 -7.77
CA VAL A 65 9.67 -0.72 -8.35
C VAL A 65 9.97 -0.76 -9.85
N ALA A 66 9.67 0.32 -10.58
CA ALA A 66 9.87 0.41 -12.01
C ALA A 66 11.36 0.57 -12.40
N GLY A 67 12.14 1.29 -11.59
CA GLY A 67 13.53 1.63 -11.89
C GLY A 67 14.56 0.60 -11.40
N ASP A 68 14.31 -0.04 -10.25
CA ASP A 68 15.23 -1.00 -9.64
C ASP A 68 14.48 -2.12 -8.90
N PRO A 69 13.78 -3.01 -9.63
CA PRO A 69 13.06 -4.12 -9.04
C PRO A 69 14.00 -5.11 -8.31
N ALA A 70 15.27 -5.18 -8.69
CA ALA A 70 16.25 -6.04 -8.02
C ALA A 70 16.49 -5.57 -6.57
N LYS A 71 16.61 -4.25 -6.35
CA LYS A 71 16.69 -3.68 -5.00
C LYS A 71 15.42 -3.93 -4.19
N VAL A 72 14.24 -3.82 -4.79
CA VAL A 72 12.97 -4.15 -4.10
C VAL A 72 12.96 -5.62 -3.65
N LEU A 73 13.39 -6.54 -4.50
CA LEU A 73 13.46 -7.98 -4.17
C LEU A 73 14.47 -8.28 -3.05
N ASP A 74 15.60 -7.57 -3.02
CA ASP A 74 16.61 -7.71 -1.96
C ASP A 74 16.10 -7.22 -0.60
N ILE A 75 15.46 -6.04 -0.58
CA ILE A 75 14.79 -5.50 0.61
C ILE A 75 13.69 -6.48 1.07
N ALA A 76 12.83 -6.93 0.16
CA ALA A 76 11.75 -7.85 0.47
C ALA A 76 12.26 -9.14 1.09
N ARG A 77 13.32 -9.72 0.53
CA ARG A 77 13.98 -10.91 1.08
C ARG A 77 14.55 -10.67 2.47
N THR A 78 15.21 -9.54 2.68
CA THR A 78 15.86 -9.21 3.97
C THR A 78 14.83 -9.01 5.08
N LEU A 79 13.72 -8.32 4.77
CA LEU A 79 12.67 -7.99 5.73
C LEU A 79 11.58 -9.08 5.86
N GLY A 80 11.57 -10.06 4.96
CA GLY A 80 10.56 -11.12 4.94
C GLY A 80 9.23 -10.70 4.32
N VAL A 81 9.24 -9.68 3.46
CA VAL A 81 8.05 -9.20 2.73
C VAL A 81 7.61 -10.24 1.71
N GLN A 82 6.31 -10.55 1.74
CA GLN A 82 5.66 -11.47 0.81
C GLN A 82 4.81 -10.74 -0.24
N THR A 83 4.38 -9.51 0.07
CA THR A 83 3.56 -8.69 -0.83
C THR A 83 4.11 -7.27 -0.92
N VAL A 84 4.42 -6.84 -2.14
CA VAL A 84 4.87 -5.48 -2.47
C VAL A 84 3.65 -4.67 -2.93
N ILE A 85 3.38 -3.56 -2.25
CA ILE A 85 2.27 -2.67 -2.58
C ILE A 85 2.84 -1.33 -3.06
N VAL A 86 2.35 -0.83 -4.19
CA VAL A 86 2.61 0.53 -4.65
C VAL A 86 1.49 1.43 -4.13
N PRO A 87 1.78 2.45 -3.30
CA PRO A 87 0.71 3.08 -2.54
C PRO A 87 0.25 4.44 -3.05
N PHE A 88 0.99 5.08 -3.93
CA PHE A 88 0.76 6.49 -4.19
C PHE A 88 1.34 6.99 -5.51
N LEU A 89 0.68 7.99 -6.08
CA LEU A 89 1.21 8.85 -7.14
C LEU A 89 1.24 10.30 -6.65
N ALA A 90 2.40 10.94 -6.84
CA ALA A 90 2.56 12.37 -6.63
C ALA A 90 1.56 13.17 -7.48
N PRO A 91 1.03 14.31 -7.00
CA PRO A 91 -0.03 15.06 -7.69
C PRO A 91 0.23 15.38 -9.17
N ASP A 92 1.48 15.67 -9.53
CA ASP A 92 1.92 15.97 -10.89
C ASP A 92 2.02 14.74 -11.80
N ALA A 93 2.10 13.54 -11.22
CA ALA A 93 2.12 12.26 -11.94
C ALA A 93 0.71 11.65 -12.12
N ARG A 94 -0.33 12.23 -11.52
CA ARG A 94 -1.70 11.70 -11.56
C ARG A 94 -2.33 11.93 -12.94
N PRO A 95 -2.82 10.87 -13.62
CA PRO A 95 -3.63 11.03 -14.82
C PRO A 95 -4.92 11.82 -14.55
N ASN A 96 -5.38 12.54 -15.56
CA ASN A 96 -6.61 13.36 -15.52
C ASN A 96 -7.69 12.87 -16.49
N ASP A 97 -7.45 11.74 -17.17
CA ASP A 97 -8.39 11.10 -18.06
C ASP A 97 -8.26 9.58 -18.03
N LYS A 98 -9.22 8.90 -18.65
CA LYS A 98 -9.27 7.43 -18.71
C LYS A 98 -8.02 6.83 -19.35
N ALA A 99 -7.59 7.38 -20.48
CA ALA A 99 -6.48 6.84 -21.26
C ALA A 99 -5.15 6.91 -20.47
N GLY A 100 -4.94 7.99 -19.72
CA GLY A 100 -3.79 8.13 -18.84
C GLY A 100 -3.81 7.14 -17.66
N TRP A 101 -4.98 6.87 -17.08
CA TRP A 101 -5.10 5.83 -16.04
C TRP A 101 -4.88 4.41 -16.60
N GLU A 102 -5.38 4.11 -17.79
CA GLU A 102 -5.12 2.83 -18.47
C GLU A 102 -3.61 2.68 -18.80
N ALA A 103 -2.97 3.76 -19.25
CA ALA A 103 -1.53 3.78 -19.49
C ALA A 103 -0.73 3.60 -18.20
N PHE A 104 -1.17 4.21 -17.09
CA PHE A 104 -0.58 3.97 -15.78
C PHE A 104 -0.76 2.52 -15.33
N ALA A 105 -1.95 1.95 -15.48
CA ALA A 105 -2.23 0.56 -15.14
C ALA A 105 -1.30 -0.43 -15.87
N ALA A 106 -1.05 -0.19 -17.17
CA ALA A 106 -0.11 -0.99 -17.95
C ALA A 106 1.34 -0.86 -17.42
N ARG A 107 1.79 0.37 -17.10
CA ARG A 107 3.11 0.61 -16.51
C ARG A 107 3.25 -0.04 -15.13
N LEU A 108 2.19 0.01 -14.32
CA LEU A 108 2.13 -0.62 -13.01
C LEU A 108 2.26 -2.14 -13.13
N ALA A 109 1.50 -2.76 -14.02
CA ALA A 109 1.56 -4.19 -14.25
C ALA A 109 2.94 -4.66 -14.74
N GLU A 110 3.56 -3.91 -15.65
CA GLU A 110 4.90 -4.17 -16.16
C GLU A 110 5.95 -4.03 -15.05
N ALA A 111 5.91 -2.95 -14.26
CA ALA A 111 6.82 -2.74 -13.14
C ALA A 111 6.73 -3.87 -12.10
N GLY A 112 5.54 -4.42 -11.89
CA GLY A 112 5.33 -5.55 -10.98
C GLY A 112 5.76 -6.90 -11.52
N LYS A 113 6.06 -7.04 -12.82
CA LYS A 113 6.36 -8.34 -13.43
C LYS A 113 7.54 -9.07 -12.74
N PRO A 114 8.69 -8.43 -12.49
CA PRO A 114 9.80 -9.08 -11.79
C PRO A 114 9.45 -9.52 -10.35
N ILE A 115 8.56 -8.77 -9.69
CA ILE A 115 8.09 -9.07 -8.33
C ILE A 115 7.22 -10.34 -8.33
N ARG A 116 6.26 -10.41 -9.28
CA ARG A 116 5.40 -11.60 -9.46
C ARG A 116 6.20 -12.82 -9.93
N ASP A 117 7.16 -12.64 -10.84
CA ASP A 117 8.03 -13.73 -11.31
C ASP A 117 8.90 -14.31 -10.18
N ALA A 118 9.21 -13.51 -9.15
CA ALA A 118 9.89 -13.96 -7.93
C ALA A 118 8.94 -14.66 -6.93
N GLY A 119 7.65 -14.78 -7.24
CA GLY A 119 6.64 -15.43 -6.41
C GLY A 119 6.03 -14.56 -5.31
N LEU A 120 6.27 -13.24 -5.34
CA LEU A 120 5.70 -12.29 -4.38
C LEU A 120 4.34 -11.76 -4.85
N GLY A 121 3.48 -11.41 -3.91
CA GLY A 121 2.29 -10.62 -4.16
C GLY A 121 2.66 -9.21 -4.66
N TYR A 122 1.85 -8.66 -5.56
CA TYR A 122 2.07 -7.32 -6.10
C TYR A 122 0.76 -6.59 -6.36
N GLY A 123 0.62 -5.37 -5.88
CA GLY A 123 -0.61 -4.62 -6.05
C GLY A 123 -0.52 -3.12 -5.85
N TRP A 124 -1.68 -2.50 -5.98
CA TRP A 124 -1.91 -1.08 -5.77
C TRP A 124 -2.67 -0.84 -4.47
N HIS A 125 -2.30 0.21 -3.73
CA HIS A 125 -3.09 0.75 -2.62
C HIS A 125 -3.78 2.04 -3.05
N ASN A 126 -5.10 2.10 -2.90
CA ASN A 126 -5.91 3.23 -3.38
C ASN A 126 -5.94 4.39 -2.40
N HIS A 127 -6.10 5.60 -2.95
CA HIS A 127 -6.45 6.82 -2.21
C HIS A 127 -7.81 7.36 -2.68
N ASP A 128 -8.15 8.61 -2.36
CA ASP A 128 -9.37 9.28 -2.81
C ASP A 128 -9.31 9.67 -4.31
N PHE A 129 -8.11 9.97 -4.82
CA PHE A 129 -7.96 10.62 -6.12
C PHE A 129 -8.31 9.71 -7.30
N GLU A 130 -8.20 8.39 -7.14
CA GLU A 130 -8.57 7.42 -8.17
C GLU A 130 -10.09 7.28 -8.33
N PHE A 131 -10.86 7.78 -7.35
CA PHE A 131 -12.33 7.82 -7.38
C PHE A 131 -12.88 9.17 -7.86
N LYS A 132 -12.01 10.14 -8.17
CA LYS A 132 -12.45 11.40 -8.79
C LYS A 132 -12.83 11.10 -10.24
N PRO A 133 -14.08 11.41 -10.67
CA PRO A 133 -14.51 11.11 -12.03
C PRO A 133 -13.73 11.96 -13.03
N ASN A 134 -13.22 11.30 -14.07
CA ASN A 134 -12.71 11.96 -15.26
C ASN A 134 -13.85 12.68 -16.00
N ALA A 135 -13.52 13.48 -17.02
CA ALA A 135 -14.51 14.22 -17.79
C ALA A 135 -15.59 13.33 -18.46
N ASP A 136 -15.28 12.07 -18.72
CA ASP A 136 -16.21 11.07 -19.29
C ASP A 136 -16.98 10.26 -18.22
N GLY A 137 -16.78 10.57 -16.93
CA GLY A 137 -17.38 9.87 -15.79
C GLY A 137 -16.68 8.59 -15.36
N SER A 138 -15.60 8.18 -16.05
CA SER A 138 -14.80 7.02 -15.65
C SER A 138 -13.99 7.29 -14.37
N LEU A 139 -13.70 6.24 -13.61
CA LEU A 139 -12.85 6.30 -12.42
C LEU A 139 -11.47 5.70 -12.72
N GLY A 140 -10.42 6.34 -12.19
CA GLY A 140 -9.05 5.85 -12.32
C GLY A 140 -8.85 4.46 -11.71
N ILE A 141 -9.49 4.19 -10.57
CA ILE A 141 -9.40 2.89 -9.89
C ILE A 141 -9.98 1.76 -10.75
N GLU A 142 -11.00 2.03 -11.56
CA GLU A 142 -11.57 1.03 -12.47
C GLU A 142 -10.66 0.77 -13.68
N ALA A 143 -9.96 1.80 -14.17
CA ALA A 143 -8.96 1.65 -15.21
C ALA A 143 -7.74 0.85 -14.72
N ILE A 144 -7.27 1.10 -13.49
CA ILE A 144 -6.27 0.25 -12.83
C ILE A 144 -6.80 -1.17 -12.69
N ALA A 145 -8.06 -1.32 -12.25
CA ALA A 145 -8.67 -2.62 -12.07
C ALA A 145 -8.89 -3.40 -13.37
N ALA A 146 -8.98 -2.73 -14.52
CA ALA A 146 -9.11 -3.42 -15.80
C ALA A 146 -7.87 -4.24 -16.18
N HIS A 147 -6.70 -3.95 -15.60
CA HIS A 147 -5.50 -4.76 -15.80
C HIS A 147 -5.53 -6.01 -14.88
N PRO A 148 -5.58 -7.25 -15.42
CA PRO A 148 -5.86 -8.45 -14.63
C PRO A 148 -4.73 -8.86 -13.69
N GLU A 149 -3.49 -8.45 -13.97
CA GLU A 149 -2.31 -8.80 -13.18
C GLU A 149 -2.06 -7.89 -11.96
N VAL A 150 -2.86 -6.84 -11.77
CA VAL A 150 -2.73 -5.91 -10.65
C VAL A 150 -3.68 -6.32 -9.53
N GLY A 151 -3.10 -6.79 -8.42
CA GLY A 151 -3.81 -7.01 -7.16
C GLY A 151 -4.08 -5.70 -6.42
N PHE A 152 -4.85 -5.78 -5.34
CA PHE A 152 -5.24 -4.61 -4.56
C PHE A 152 -4.99 -4.79 -3.07
N GLU A 153 -4.46 -3.74 -2.47
CA GLU A 153 -4.71 -3.41 -1.08
C GLU A 153 -5.78 -2.31 -1.04
N LEU A 154 -7.03 -2.65 -0.73
CA LEU A 154 -8.08 -1.65 -0.70
C LEU A 154 -8.05 -0.88 0.62
N ASP A 155 -7.88 0.44 0.56
CA ASP A 155 -8.08 1.33 1.71
C ASP A 155 -9.56 1.71 1.81
N LEU A 156 -10.19 1.20 2.86
CA LEU A 156 -11.62 1.37 3.09
C LEU A 156 -11.98 2.79 3.55
N GLY A 157 -11.05 3.46 4.25
CA GLY A 157 -11.21 4.85 4.68
C GLY A 157 -11.21 5.78 3.49
N TRP A 158 -10.26 5.61 2.56
CA TRP A 158 -10.19 6.42 1.35
C TRP A 158 -11.38 6.20 0.39
N ILE A 159 -11.85 4.96 0.27
CA ILE A 159 -13.09 4.67 -0.49
C ILE A 159 -14.27 5.42 0.12
N TYR A 160 -14.38 5.44 1.45
CA TYR A 160 -15.43 6.18 2.15
C TYR A 160 -15.29 7.70 1.98
N VAL A 161 -14.08 8.25 2.09
CA VAL A 161 -13.80 9.68 1.84
C VAL A 161 -14.24 10.09 0.44
N ALA A 162 -14.05 9.23 -0.55
CA ALA A 162 -14.49 9.45 -1.92
C ALA A 162 -16.02 9.32 -2.12
N GLY A 163 -16.80 9.05 -1.07
CA GLY A 163 -18.26 8.94 -1.13
C GLY A 163 -18.77 7.59 -1.63
N HIS A 164 -17.92 6.56 -1.66
CA HIS A 164 -18.29 5.21 -2.07
C HIS A 164 -18.50 4.28 -0.86
N ASN A 165 -19.25 3.19 -1.06
CA ASN A 165 -19.42 2.14 -0.05
C ASN A 165 -18.26 1.11 -0.15
N PRO A 166 -17.37 1.00 0.86
CA PRO A 166 -16.24 0.09 0.80
C PRO A 166 -16.62 -1.38 0.61
N ALA A 167 -17.77 -1.81 1.14
CA ALA A 167 -18.22 -3.19 1.01
C ALA A 167 -18.51 -3.59 -0.45
N ASP A 168 -18.94 -2.64 -1.28
CA ASP A 168 -19.22 -2.92 -2.70
C ASP A 168 -17.91 -3.11 -3.49
N TRP A 169 -16.87 -2.36 -3.16
CA TRP A 169 -15.54 -2.48 -3.76
C TRP A 169 -14.83 -3.78 -3.34
N ILE A 170 -14.93 -4.15 -2.06
CA ILE A 170 -14.43 -5.46 -1.58
C ILE A 170 -15.08 -6.59 -2.37
N ARG A 171 -16.42 -6.59 -2.53
CA ARG A 171 -17.12 -7.64 -3.28
C ARG A 171 -16.75 -7.66 -4.75
N LYS A 172 -16.57 -6.48 -5.36
CA LYS A 172 -16.26 -6.33 -6.78
C LYS A 172 -14.88 -6.89 -7.15
N TYR A 173 -13.90 -6.79 -6.25
CA TYR A 173 -12.51 -7.20 -6.51
C TYR A 173 -12.00 -8.28 -5.55
N ALA A 174 -12.89 -9.06 -4.95
CA ALA A 174 -12.57 -10.05 -3.92
C ALA A 174 -11.52 -11.08 -4.36
N ASP A 175 -11.50 -11.44 -5.65
CA ASP A 175 -10.56 -12.38 -6.26
C ASP A 175 -9.14 -11.80 -6.44
N ARG A 176 -8.99 -10.48 -6.28
CA ARG A 176 -7.72 -9.76 -6.45
C ARG A 176 -7.23 -9.04 -5.20
N LEU A 177 -7.90 -9.21 -4.06
CA LEU A 177 -7.49 -8.63 -2.79
C LEU A 177 -6.27 -9.34 -2.23
N LEU A 178 -5.22 -8.55 -1.98
CA LEU A 178 -4.01 -8.97 -1.29
C LEU A 178 -4.07 -8.59 0.19
N ALA A 179 -4.64 -7.42 0.48
CA ALA A 179 -4.84 -6.87 1.82
C ALA A 179 -5.98 -5.85 1.81
N VAL A 180 -6.35 -5.35 2.99
CA VAL A 180 -7.21 -4.18 3.14
C VAL A 180 -6.61 -3.27 4.20
N HIS A 181 -6.63 -1.96 3.95
CA HIS A 181 -6.34 -0.96 4.97
C HIS A 181 -7.63 -0.55 5.67
N ILE A 182 -7.61 -0.65 6.99
CA ILE A 182 -8.70 -0.20 7.86
C ILE A 182 -8.25 1.12 8.47
N LYS A 183 -8.88 2.19 8.01
CA LYS A 183 -8.65 3.55 8.47
C LYS A 183 -9.96 4.15 8.90
N ASP A 184 -9.93 4.87 10.01
CA ASP A 184 -11.04 5.71 10.46
C ASP A 184 -10.62 7.17 10.33
N ARG A 185 -11.60 8.08 10.28
CA ARG A 185 -11.32 9.51 10.22
C ARG A 185 -11.45 10.13 11.59
N ALA A 186 -10.55 11.06 11.88
CA ALA A 186 -10.73 11.97 12.99
C ALA A 186 -12.06 12.74 12.85
N ALA A 187 -12.62 13.17 13.97
CA ALA A 187 -13.80 14.01 13.96
C ALA A 187 -13.53 15.30 13.17
N GLU A 188 -14.59 15.86 12.56
CA GLU A 188 -14.46 17.11 11.79
C GLU A 188 -13.86 18.23 12.67
N GLY A 189 -12.74 18.81 12.23
CA GLY A 189 -12.00 19.85 12.94
C GLY A 189 -10.84 19.35 13.82
N GLU A 190 -10.64 18.04 13.94
CA GLU A 190 -9.49 17.43 14.62
C GLU A 190 -8.48 16.87 13.61
N ASN A 191 -7.19 16.91 13.94
CA ASN A 191 -6.08 16.39 13.12
C ASN A 191 -6.17 16.78 11.64
N ALA A 192 -6.45 18.06 11.34
CA ALA A 192 -6.70 18.55 9.98
C ALA A 192 -5.50 18.43 9.02
N ASP A 193 -4.31 18.14 9.55
CA ASP A 193 -3.08 17.84 8.83
C ASP A 193 -2.89 16.35 8.54
N GLU A 194 -3.74 15.48 9.11
CA GLU A 194 -3.83 14.06 8.80
C GLU A 194 -5.17 13.83 8.10
N ASP A 195 -5.17 13.45 6.82
CA ASP A 195 -6.40 13.27 6.04
C ASP A 195 -7.26 12.05 6.47
N GLY A 196 -6.79 11.36 7.52
CA GLY A 196 -7.30 10.15 8.15
C GLY A 196 -6.13 9.30 8.60
#